data_AF-A0A962RB13-F1
#
_entry.id   AF-A0A962RB13-F1
#
_cell.length_a   1.000
_cell.length_b   1.000
_cell.length_c   1.000
_cell.angle_alpha   90.00
_cell.angle_beta   90.00
_cell.angle_gamma   90.00
#
_symmetry.space_group_name_H-M   'P 1'
#
loop_
_entity.id
_entity.type
_entity.pdbx_description
1 polymer ?
#
loop_
_entity_poly.entity_id
_entity_poly.type
_entity_poly.pdbx_seq_one_letter_code
_entity_poly.pdbx_strand_id
1 'polypeptide(L)'
;RQKLNPIEMEFRGKNVLLVDDSVVRGTTSEQIIQMARDAGARKVYFASAAPPVRFPNVYGIDMATRGELVAHGRDPDQVGEAIGADWMVYQDLEDLLTAVGEHSEISFFDDSCFSGNYVTEDVDEAYFLHLEALRSDVAKAERQARKGEVMFLNNR
;
A
#
# COMPACT_ATOMS: atom_id res chain seq x y z
N ARG A 1 -14.15 13.39 -5.98
CA ARG A 1 -14.34 12.61 -7.23
C ARG A 1 -13.99 11.17 -6.89
N GLN A 2 -14.96 10.28 -6.68
CA GLN A 2 -14.68 8.84 -6.49
C GLN A 2 -14.26 8.25 -7.85
N LYS A 3 -13.14 7.53 -7.88
CA LYS A 3 -12.55 6.95 -9.10
C LYS A 3 -13.26 5.65 -9.55
N LEU A 4 -14.11 5.07 -8.70
CA LEU A 4 -14.72 3.77 -8.90
C LEU A 4 -16.24 3.89 -8.59
N ASN A 5 -17.07 3.12 -9.30
CA ASN A 5 -18.50 3.02 -9.06
C ASN A 5 -18.90 1.52 -9.09
N PRO A 6 -19.42 0.94 -7.99
CA PRO A 6 -19.70 -0.48 -7.93
C PRO A 6 -20.96 -0.81 -8.74
N ILE A 7 -20.97 -2.00 -9.37
CA ILE A 7 -22.16 -2.54 -10.02
C ILE A 7 -22.95 -3.31 -8.97
N GLU A 8 -23.98 -2.70 -8.38
CA GLU A 8 -24.70 -3.24 -7.21
C GLU A 8 -25.15 -4.71 -7.36
N MET A 9 -25.59 -5.12 -8.55
CA MET A 9 -26.01 -6.50 -8.83
C MET A 9 -24.90 -7.53 -8.65
N GLU A 10 -23.63 -7.12 -8.77
CA GLU A 10 -22.49 -8.02 -8.59
C GLU A 10 -22.09 -8.24 -7.13
N PHE A 11 -22.59 -7.42 -6.22
CA PHE A 11 -22.24 -7.49 -4.79
C PHE A 11 -23.39 -7.97 -3.91
N ARG A 12 -24.63 -7.57 -4.24
CA ARG A 12 -25.79 -7.75 -3.35
C ARG A 12 -26.01 -9.21 -2.92
N GLY A 13 -25.92 -9.45 -1.61
CA GLY A 13 -26.15 -10.75 -0.97
C GLY A 13 -25.05 -11.79 -1.18
N LYS A 14 -23.96 -11.46 -1.88
CA LYS A 14 -22.88 -12.39 -2.23
C LYS A 14 -21.71 -12.30 -1.26
N ASN A 15 -20.95 -13.39 -1.15
CA ASN A 15 -19.59 -13.33 -0.61
C ASN A 15 -18.67 -13.01 -1.79
N VAL A 16 -17.89 -11.95 -1.68
CA VAL A 16 -17.01 -11.48 -2.76
C VAL A 16 -15.56 -11.58 -2.35
N LEU A 17 -14.69 -11.95 -3.30
CA LEU A 17 -13.24 -11.85 -3.18
C LEU A 17 -12.78 -10.71 -4.10
N LEU A 18 -12.24 -9.66 -3.50
CA LEU A 18 -11.61 -8.57 -4.21
C LEU A 18 -10.13 -8.91 -4.40
N VAL A 19 -9.61 -8.69 -5.60
CA VAL A 19 -8.19 -8.90 -5.93
C VAL A 19 -7.62 -7.56 -6.38
N ASP A 20 -6.52 -7.15 -5.76
CA ASP A 20 -5.78 -5.95 -6.11
C ASP A 20 -4.29 -6.28 -6.29
N ASP A 21 -3.56 -5.39 -6.97
CA ASP A 21 -2.14 -5.61 -7.25
C ASP A 21 -1.32 -5.68 -5.96
N SER A 22 -1.59 -4.79 -5.02
CA SER A 22 -0.81 -4.58 -3.81
C SER A 22 -1.60 -3.81 -2.76
N VAL A 23 -1.21 -3.97 -1.49
CA VAL A 23 -1.74 -3.17 -0.38
C VAL A 23 -0.61 -2.42 0.31
N VAL A 24 -0.51 -1.11 0.05
CA VAL A 24 0.57 -0.23 0.56
C VAL A 24 0.14 0.51 1.82
N ARG A 25 -0.69 1.55 1.68
CA ARG A 25 -1.22 2.34 2.82
C ARG A 25 -2.55 1.83 3.36
N GLY A 26 -3.20 0.89 2.67
CA GLY A 26 -4.51 0.33 3.03
C GLY A 26 -5.72 1.23 2.76
N THR A 27 -5.57 2.56 2.70
CA THR A 27 -6.70 3.50 2.55
C THR A 27 -7.55 3.30 1.30
N THR A 28 -6.92 2.93 0.17
CA THR A 28 -7.66 2.63 -1.07
C THR A 28 -8.44 1.33 -0.92
N SER A 29 -7.81 0.28 -0.40
CA SER A 29 -8.43 -1.02 -0.15
C SER A 29 -9.62 -0.90 0.80
N GLU A 30 -9.47 -0.13 1.88
CA GLU A 30 -10.55 0.20 2.83
C GLU A 30 -11.76 0.84 2.12
N GLN A 31 -11.53 1.84 1.26
CA GLN A 31 -12.59 2.48 0.48
C GLN A 31 -13.29 1.50 -0.47
N ILE A 32 -12.52 0.63 -1.15
CA ILE A 32 -13.08 -0.36 -2.07
C ILE A 32 -13.93 -1.39 -1.31
N ILE A 33 -13.44 -1.87 -0.16
CA ILE A 33 -14.19 -2.78 0.72
C ILE A 33 -15.48 -2.13 1.19
N GLN A 34 -15.42 -0.86 1.63
CA GLN A 34 -16.60 -0.12 2.04
C GLN A 34 -17.62 0.00 0.91
N MET A 35 -17.17 0.32 -0.31
CA MET A 35 -18.04 0.38 -1.49
C MET A 35 -18.71 -0.97 -1.80
N ALA A 36 -17.98 -2.10 -1.65
CA ALA A 36 -18.54 -3.43 -1.82
C ALA A 36 -19.61 -3.75 -0.76
N ARG A 37 -19.37 -3.35 0.51
CA ARG A 37 -20.35 -3.49 1.60
C ARG A 37 -21.59 -2.62 1.37
N ASP A 38 -21.40 -1.37 0.96
CA ASP A 38 -22.48 -0.43 0.63
C ASP A 38 -23.35 -0.96 -0.53
N ALA A 39 -22.72 -1.64 -1.50
CA ALA A 39 -23.40 -2.36 -2.58
C ALA A 39 -24.11 -3.66 -2.14
N GLY A 40 -24.04 -4.02 -0.86
CA GLY A 40 -24.78 -5.11 -0.25
C GLY A 40 -24.03 -6.45 -0.19
N ALA A 41 -22.70 -6.47 -0.29
CA ALA A 41 -21.93 -7.69 -0.07
C ALA A 41 -22.14 -8.27 1.34
N ARG A 42 -22.31 -9.60 1.44
CA ARG A 42 -22.48 -10.33 2.71
C ARG A 42 -21.16 -10.52 3.44
N LYS A 43 -20.12 -10.88 2.70
CA LYS A 43 -18.73 -11.01 3.17
C LYS A 43 -17.81 -10.44 2.09
N VAL A 44 -16.76 -9.75 2.51
CA VAL A 44 -15.77 -9.16 1.61
C VAL A 44 -14.40 -9.68 2.02
N TYR A 45 -13.84 -10.53 1.17
CA TYR A 45 -12.48 -11.04 1.29
C TYR A 45 -11.55 -10.24 0.37
N PHE A 46 -10.28 -10.18 0.72
CA PHE A 46 -9.29 -9.43 -0.03
C PHE A 46 -8.05 -10.28 -0.33
N ALA A 47 -7.61 -10.29 -1.58
CA ALA A 47 -6.37 -10.90 -2.02
C ALA A 47 -5.45 -9.86 -2.64
N SER A 48 -4.20 -9.81 -2.16
CA SER A 48 -3.13 -9.02 -2.75
C SER A 48 -2.28 -9.92 -3.65
N ALA A 49 -2.08 -9.52 -4.90
CA ALA A 49 -1.21 -10.24 -5.85
C ALA A 49 0.28 -10.07 -5.54
N ALA A 50 0.65 -9.09 -4.73
CA ALA A 50 1.98 -8.91 -4.15
C ALA A 50 2.04 -9.41 -2.70
N PRO A 51 3.22 -9.80 -2.20
CA PRO A 51 3.48 -9.99 -0.77
C PRO A 51 3.24 -8.70 0.03
N PRO A 52 3.15 -8.80 1.37
CA PRO A 52 2.95 -7.62 2.22
C PRO A 52 4.10 -6.63 2.06
N VAL A 53 3.79 -5.38 1.69
CA VAL A 53 4.77 -4.30 1.60
C VAL A 53 5.09 -3.79 3.02
N ARG A 54 6.24 -4.18 3.55
CA ARG A 54 6.64 -3.94 4.96
C ARG A 54 7.73 -2.89 5.11
N PHE A 55 8.47 -2.62 4.03
CA PHE A 55 9.62 -1.73 4.01
C PHE A 55 9.52 -0.75 2.84
N PRO A 56 10.07 0.47 2.98
CA PRO A 56 10.03 1.47 1.92
C PRO A 56 11.07 1.15 0.85
N ASN A 57 10.73 1.39 -0.41
CA ASN A 57 11.72 1.37 -1.48
C ASN A 57 12.68 2.57 -1.37
N VAL A 58 13.96 2.34 -1.64
CA VAL A 58 15.01 3.38 -1.60
C VAL A 58 15.77 3.50 -2.91
N TYR A 59 15.33 2.78 -3.95
CA TYR A 59 15.96 2.69 -5.26
C TYR A 59 15.16 3.43 -6.36
N GLY A 60 14.33 4.40 -5.96
CA GLY A 60 13.67 5.34 -6.87
C GLY A 60 12.17 5.12 -7.07
N ILE A 61 11.57 4.10 -6.45
CA ILE A 61 10.11 3.95 -6.40
C ILE A 61 9.58 4.74 -5.20
N ASP A 62 8.67 5.70 -5.43
CA ASP A 62 8.07 6.48 -4.35
C ASP A 62 7.08 5.61 -3.54
N MET A 63 7.49 5.26 -2.31
CA MET A 63 6.66 4.49 -1.37
C MET A 63 6.38 5.27 -0.10
N ALA A 64 5.35 4.92 0.67
CA ALA A 64 5.08 5.55 1.96
C ALA A 64 6.23 5.31 2.98
N THR A 65 6.26 6.08 4.07
CA THR A 65 7.18 5.80 5.19
C THR A 65 6.78 4.51 5.92
N ARG A 66 7.68 3.93 6.73
CA ARG A 66 7.39 2.67 7.44
C ARG A 66 6.12 2.73 8.27
N GLY A 67 5.91 3.82 9.00
CA GLY A 67 4.71 4.01 9.81
C GLY A 67 3.40 4.20 9.02
N GLU A 68 3.48 4.50 7.72
CA GLU A 68 2.33 4.63 6.83
C GLU A 68 2.00 3.35 6.07
N LEU A 69 2.90 2.36 6.06
CA LEU A 69 2.65 1.06 5.44
C LEU A 69 1.73 0.23 6.34
N VAL A 70 0.59 -0.20 5.81
CA VAL A 70 -0.41 -0.90 6.63
C VAL A 70 0.09 -2.25 7.13
N ALA A 71 0.98 -2.91 6.37
CA ALA A 71 1.55 -4.20 6.73
C ALA A 71 2.81 -4.09 7.60
N HIS A 72 3.31 -2.89 7.89
CA HIS A 72 4.50 -2.74 8.74
C HIS A 72 4.21 -3.22 10.16
N GLY A 73 4.94 -4.25 10.63
CA GLY A 73 4.75 -4.85 11.95
C GLY A 73 3.42 -5.59 12.16
N ARG A 74 2.65 -5.88 11.09
CA ARG A 74 1.35 -6.55 11.18
C ARG A 74 1.29 -7.87 10.43
N ASP A 75 0.60 -8.86 10.96
CA ASP A 75 0.25 -10.09 10.23
C ASP A 75 -0.94 -9.84 9.26
N PRO A 76 -1.23 -10.77 8.32
CA PRO A 76 -2.33 -10.60 7.37
C PRO A 76 -3.71 -10.40 8.02
N ASP A 77 -3.98 -11.04 9.15
CA ASP A 77 -5.28 -10.91 9.84
C ASP A 77 -5.44 -9.50 10.40
N GLN A 78 -4.37 -8.96 11.02
CA GLN A 78 -4.32 -7.59 11.52
C GLN A 78 -4.45 -6.56 10.40
N VAL A 79 -3.87 -6.81 9.21
CA VAL A 79 -4.08 -5.93 8.06
C VAL A 79 -5.52 -6.03 7.55
N GLY A 80 -6.07 -7.24 7.47
CA GLY A 80 -7.46 -7.48 7.08
C GLY A 80 -8.42 -6.70 7.97
N GLU A 81 -8.23 -6.75 9.29
CA GLU A 81 -8.99 -5.95 10.25
C GLU A 81 -8.82 -4.45 9.98
N ALA A 82 -7.58 -3.98 9.79
CA ALA A 82 -7.29 -2.56 9.55
C ALA A 82 -7.94 -1.99 8.27
N ILE A 83 -8.13 -2.80 7.23
CA ILE A 83 -8.82 -2.38 5.99
C ILE A 83 -10.30 -2.77 5.96
N GLY A 84 -10.81 -3.43 7.00
CA GLY A 84 -12.21 -3.84 7.13
C GLY A 84 -12.60 -5.08 6.31
N ALA A 85 -11.65 -5.91 5.90
CA ALA A 85 -11.90 -7.19 5.23
C ALA A 85 -12.35 -8.27 6.24
N ASP A 86 -13.21 -9.20 5.79
CA ASP A 86 -13.58 -10.38 6.59
C ASP A 86 -12.45 -11.43 6.64
N TRP A 87 -11.58 -11.43 5.62
CA TRP A 87 -10.37 -12.24 5.55
C TRP A 87 -9.44 -11.65 4.50
N MET A 88 -8.12 -11.76 4.74
CA MET A 88 -7.09 -11.25 3.84
C MET A 88 -6.06 -12.32 3.53
N VAL A 89 -5.68 -12.41 2.27
CA VAL A 89 -4.58 -13.27 1.79
C VAL A 89 -3.60 -12.44 0.97
N TYR A 90 -2.32 -12.76 1.12
CA TYR A 90 -1.23 -12.19 0.34
C TYR A 90 -0.60 -13.29 -0.51
N GLN A 91 -0.06 -12.91 -1.67
CA GLN A 91 0.84 -13.77 -2.42
C GLN A 91 2.12 -14.05 -1.60
N ASP A 92 2.59 -15.29 -1.62
CA ASP A 92 3.87 -15.63 -1.00
C ASP A 92 5.04 -15.05 -1.81
N LEU A 93 6.09 -14.59 -1.12
CA LEU A 93 7.24 -13.99 -1.78
C LEU A 93 7.96 -14.98 -2.70
N GLU A 94 8.14 -16.23 -2.25
CA GLU A 94 8.77 -17.29 -3.04
C GLU A 94 8.00 -17.57 -4.34
N ASP A 95 6.67 -17.59 -4.25
CA ASP A 95 5.79 -17.78 -5.41
C ASP A 95 5.86 -16.59 -6.37
N LEU A 96 5.91 -15.34 -5.86
CA LEU A 96 6.10 -14.16 -6.70
C LEU A 96 7.43 -14.22 -7.46
N LEU A 97 8.53 -14.54 -6.76
CA LEU A 97 9.85 -14.66 -7.36
C LEU A 97 9.88 -15.78 -8.42
N THR A 98 9.22 -16.91 -8.14
CA THR A 98 9.08 -18.01 -9.09
C THR A 98 8.30 -17.56 -10.32
N ALA A 99 7.15 -16.91 -10.15
CA ALA A 99 6.28 -16.48 -11.24
C ALA A 99 6.95 -15.46 -12.18
N VAL A 100 7.76 -14.54 -11.65
CA VAL A 100 8.50 -13.56 -12.47
C VAL A 100 9.76 -14.19 -13.06
N GLY A 101 10.38 -15.14 -12.36
CA GLY A 101 11.62 -15.80 -12.75
C GLY A 101 11.49 -16.88 -13.83
N GLU A 102 10.33 -17.55 -13.93
CA GLU A 102 10.12 -18.79 -14.72
C GLU A 102 10.55 -18.72 -16.19
N HIS A 103 10.56 -17.51 -16.78
CA HIS A 103 10.93 -17.29 -18.18
C HIS A 103 12.05 -16.26 -18.36
N SER A 104 12.91 -16.10 -17.35
CA SER A 104 14.00 -15.12 -17.36
C SER A 104 15.35 -15.76 -17.02
N GLU A 105 16.45 -15.11 -17.43
CA GLU A 105 17.81 -15.43 -16.97
C GLU A 105 18.16 -14.73 -15.64
N ILE A 106 17.18 -14.10 -14.99
CA ILE A 106 17.38 -13.33 -13.76
C ILE A 106 17.48 -14.31 -12.59
N SER A 107 18.60 -14.26 -11.87
CA SER A 107 18.85 -15.10 -10.69
C SER A 107 18.43 -14.45 -9.37
N PHE A 108 18.25 -13.12 -9.36
CA PHE A 108 17.91 -12.35 -8.17
C PHE A 108 17.13 -11.09 -8.53
N PHE A 109 16.15 -10.75 -7.71
CA PHE A 109 15.33 -9.55 -7.82
C PHE A 109 15.51 -8.68 -6.59
N ASP A 110 15.39 -7.36 -6.74
CA ASP A 110 15.21 -6.49 -5.58
C ASP A 110 13.82 -6.75 -4.97
N ASP A 111 13.80 -7.40 -3.81
CA ASP A 111 12.60 -7.72 -3.03
C ASP A 111 12.55 -6.95 -1.69
N SER A 112 13.41 -5.94 -1.55
CA SER A 112 13.65 -5.20 -0.30
C SER A 112 12.37 -4.69 0.36
N CYS A 113 11.37 -4.30 -0.43
CA CYS A 113 10.08 -3.81 0.07
C CYS A 113 9.26 -4.87 0.82
N PHE A 114 9.53 -6.16 0.54
CA PHE A 114 8.88 -7.31 1.14
C PHE A 114 9.78 -7.97 2.20
N SER A 115 11.06 -8.21 1.85
CA SER A 115 12.02 -8.97 2.64
C SER A 115 12.78 -8.12 3.67
N GLY A 116 12.92 -6.81 3.39
CA GLY A 116 13.81 -5.92 4.15
C GLY A 116 15.29 -6.09 3.83
N ASN A 117 15.63 -6.95 2.86
CA ASN A 117 17.02 -7.17 2.43
C ASN A 117 17.37 -6.20 1.32
N TYR A 118 18.16 -5.19 1.65
CA TYR A 118 18.61 -4.17 0.69
C TYR A 118 19.96 -4.59 0.10
N VAL A 119 19.98 -4.81 -1.22
CA VAL A 119 21.16 -5.30 -1.96
C VAL A 119 22.42 -4.43 -1.83
N THR A 120 22.29 -3.14 -1.52
CA THR A 120 23.44 -2.23 -1.36
C THR A 120 24.10 -2.32 0.01
N GLU A 121 23.48 -3.02 0.97
CA GLU A 121 24.01 -3.27 2.34
C GLU A 121 24.33 -2.00 3.17
N ASP A 122 23.90 -0.82 2.72
CA ASP A 122 24.09 0.48 3.36
C ASP A 122 22.77 1.11 3.87
N VAL A 123 21.69 0.34 3.81
CA VAL A 123 20.34 0.75 4.22
C VAL A 123 20.06 0.22 5.62
N ASP A 124 20.14 1.11 6.61
CA ASP A 124 19.91 0.80 8.01
C ASP A 124 18.80 1.67 8.64
N GLU A 125 18.57 1.49 9.94
CA GLU A 125 17.60 2.27 10.71
C GLU A 125 17.89 3.77 10.64
N ALA A 126 19.17 4.17 10.70
CA ALA A 126 19.57 5.57 10.66
C ALA A 126 19.25 6.18 9.29
N TYR A 127 19.41 5.42 8.21
CA TYR A 127 19.02 5.82 6.86
C TYR A 127 17.50 6.04 6.76
N PHE A 128 16.66 5.14 7.30
CA PHE A 128 15.21 5.36 7.29
C PHE A 128 14.79 6.58 8.10
N LEU A 129 15.37 6.78 9.29
CA LEU A 129 15.09 7.97 10.10
C LEU A 129 15.48 9.26 9.36
N HIS A 130 16.61 9.23 8.64
CA HIS A 130 17.02 10.34 7.80
C HIS A 130 16.02 10.62 6.66
N LEU A 131 15.59 9.58 5.95
CA LEU A 131 14.58 9.71 4.87
C LEU A 131 13.23 10.22 5.39
N GLU A 132 12.78 9.73 6.53
CA GLU A 132 11.53 10.16 7.18
C GLU A 132 11.60 11.65 7.61
N ALA A 133 12.75 12.10 8.11
CA ALA A 133 12.99 13.50 8.44
C ALA A 133 12.96 14.40 7.20
N LEU A 134 13.66 14.01 6.12
CA LEU A 134 13.64 14.75 4.85
C LEU A 134 12.22 14.91 4.31
N ARG A 135 11.43 13.84 4.30
CA ARG A 135 10.02 13.87 3.86
C ARG A 135 9.16 14.78 4.71
N SER A 136 9.35 14.72 6.03
CA SER A 136 8.62 15.59 6.96
C SER A 136 8.90 17.07 6.70
N ASP A 137 10.15 17.42 6.41
CA ASP A 137 10.54 18.81 6.14
C ASP A 137 10.09 19.30 4.77
N VAL A 138 10.13 18.43 3.74
CA VAL A 138 9.51 18.71 2.44
C VAL A 138 8.01 18.96 2.59
N ALA A 139 7.29 18.10 3.31
CA ALA A 139 5.86 18.25 3.55
C ALA A 139 5.52 19.55 4.32
N LYS A 140 6.35 19.95 5.30
CA LYS A 140 6.21 21.23 6.00
C LYS A 140 6.42 22.42 5.05
N ALA A 141 7.47 22.38 4.22
CA ALA A 141 7.78 23.44 3.26
C ALA A 141 6.66 23.61 2.24
N GLU A 142 6.14 22.52 1.66
CA GLU A 142 5.00 22.55 0.75
C GLU A 142 3.75 23.12 1.42
N ARG A 143 3.47 22.73 2.68
CA ARG A 143 2.32 23.25 3.43
C ARG A 143 2.45 24.74 3.72
N GLN A 144 3.67 25.24 3.97
CA GLN A 144 3.93 26.66 4.15
C GLN A 144 3.78 27.44 2.84
N ALA A 145 4.31 26.92 1.73
CA ALA A 145 4.14 27.51 0.40
C ALA A 145 2.66 27.62 0.01
N ARG A 146 1.89 26.54 0.21
CA ARG A 146 0.45 26.51 -0.09
C ARG A 146 -0.35 27.47 0.80
N LYS A 147 0.02 27.63 2.07
CA LYS A 147 -0.58 28.65 2.96
C LYS A 147 -0.29 30.09 2.47
N GLY A 148 0.92 30.33 1.97
CA GLY A 148 1.29 31.60 1.35
C GLY A 148 0.42 31.91 0.14
N GLU A 149 0.30 30.98 -0.81
CA GLU A 149 -0.52 31.14 -2.02
C GLU A 149 -2.01 31.37 -1.72
N VAL A 150 -2.59 30.63 -0.77
CA VAL A 150 -3.99 30.82 -0.36
C VAL A 150 -4.22 32.19 0.29
N MET A 151 -3.23 32.71 1.04
CA MET A 151 -3.28 34.08 1.56
C MET A 151 -3.22 35.14 0.44
N PHE A 152 -2.45 34.92 -0.62
CA PHE A 152 -2.41 35.84 -1.77
C PHE A 152 -3.69 35.83 -2.62
N LEU A 153 -4.40 34.71 -2.67
CA LEU A 153 -5.68 34.58 -3.39
C LEU A 153 -6.86 35.21 -2.66
N ASN A 154 -6.84 35.22 -1.32
CA ASN A 154 -7.91 35.81 -0.50
C ASN A 154 -7.77 37.33 -0.27
N ASN A 155 -6.70 37.95 -0.81
CA ASN A 155 -6.43 39.39 -0.70
C ASN A 155 -6.58 40.14 -2.04
N ARG A 156 -7.32 39.59 -3.01
CA ARG A 156 -7.73 40.27 -4.25
C ARG A 156 -9.23 40.41 -4.34
#